data_AF-A0A1I2DEB3-F1
#
_entry.id   AF-A0A1I2DEB3-F1
#
_cell.length_a   1.000
_cell.length_b   1.000
_cell.length_c   1.000
_cell.angle_alpha   90.00
_cell.angle_beta   90.00
_cell.angle_gamma   90.00
#
_symmetry.space_group_name_H-M   'P 1'
#
loop_
_entity.id
_entity.type
_entity.pdbx_description
1 polymer ?
#
loop_
_entity_poly.entity_id
_entity_poly.type
_entity_poly.pdbx_seq_one_letter_code
_entity_poly.pdbx_strand_id
1 'polypeptide(L)'
;MLPLRIFPKQINAVCYNRGRLALLRVGRPLRVALLQHRGLEVILDKAMWLCVDSTADDQPVMAWREFKIRGRNNLHLPVACELWLYHSCAGLIMGSALDDLEQALEKM
;
A
#
# COMPACT_ATOMS: atom_id res chain seq x y z
N MET A 1 11.81 -11.30 -5.58
CA MET A 1 12.13 -10.06 -6.31
C MET A 1 12.97 -9.15 -5.41
N LEU A 2 14.10 -8.64 -5.91
CA LEU A 2 14.97 -7.74 -5.16
C LEU A 2 14.57 -6.28 -5.44
N PRO A 3 14.42 -5.42 -4.42
CA PRO A 3 14.10 -4.00 -4.63
C PRO A 3 15.33 -3.26 -5.19
N LEU A 4 15.07 -2.26 -6.03
CA LEU A 4 16.07 -1.30 -6.48
C LEU A 4 16.50 -0.37 -5.35
N ARG A 5 15.54 0.03 -4.49
CA ARG A 5 15.76 0.92 -3.33
C ARG A 5 14.77 0.58 -2.21
N ILE A 6 15.19 0.83 -0.97
CA ILE A 6 14.36 0.71 0.23
C ILE A 6 14.46 2.02 1.01
N PHE A 7 13.31 2.54 1.47
CA PHE A 7 13.25 3.76 2.27
C PHE A 7 12.39 3.56 3.52
N PRO A 8 12.73 4.21 4.65
CA PRO A 8 11.78 4.36 5.73
C PRO A 8 10.58 5.19 5.25
N LYS A 9 9.36 4.75 5.58
CA LYS A 9 8.12 5.43 5.20
C LYS A 9 7.11 5.36 6.35
N GLN A 10 6.18 6.30 6.36
CA GLN A 10 5.01 6.25 7.24
C GLN A 10 3.73 6.22 6.41
N ILE A 11 2.77 5.42 6.86
CA ILE A 11 1.40 5.41 6.32
C ILE A 11 0.51 6.18 7.29
N ASN A 12 -0.34 7.05 6.77
CA ASN A 12 -1.37 7.69 7.58
C ASN A 12 -2.20 6.64 8.33
N ALA A 13 -2.56 6.93 9.58
CA ALA A 13 -3.35 6.04 10.41
C ALA A 13 -4.68 5.65 9.76
N VAL A 14 -5.34 6.61 9.09
CA VAL A 14 -6.63 6.44 8.41
C VAL A 14 -6.51 5.42 7.28
N CYS A 15 -5.63 5.67 6.30
CA CYS A 15 -5.30 4.73 5.22
C CYS A 15 -5.02 3.31 5.76
N TYR A 16 -4.10 3.19 6.74
CA TYR A 16 -3.72 1.88 7.29
C TYR A 16 -4.89 1.15 7.95
N ASN A 17 -5.64 1.84 8.81
CA ASN A 17 -6.75 1.24 9.54
C ASN A 17 -7.89 0.83 8.59
N ARG A 18 -8.17 1.62 7.55
CA ARG A 18 -9.15 1.27 6.52
C ARG A 18 -8.71 0.05 5.72
N GLY A 19 -7.46 0.00 5.26
CA GLY A 19 -6.95 -1.18 4.56
C GLY A 19 -7.02 -2.44 5.42
N ARG A 20 -6.67 -2.32 6.71
CA ARG A 20 -6.81 -3.43 7.68
C ARG A 20 -8.26 -3.85 7.87
N LEU A 21 -9.20 -2.89 7.97
CA LEU A 21 -10.62 -3.17 8.12
C LEU A 21 -11.19 -3.86 6.88
N ALA A 22 -10.82 -3.40 5.68
CA ALA A 22 -11.20 -3.99 4.42
C ALA A 22 -10.73 -5.45 4.32
N LEU A 23 -9.47 -5.72 4.70
CA LEU A 23 -8.93 -7.09 4.78
C LEU A 23 -9.69 -8.00 5.76
N LEU A 24 -10.22 -7.45 6.85
CA LEU A 24 -11.02 -8.21 7.83
C LEU A 24 -12.44 -8.48 7.35
N ARG A 25 -13.04 -7.56 6.57
CA ARG A 25 -14.43 -7.64 6.11
C ARG A 25 -14.60 -8.42 4.81
N VAL A 26 -13.73 -8.15 3.82
CA VAL A 26 -13.83 -8.71 2.46
C VAL A 26 -13.01 -9.99 2.34
N GLY A 27 -11.85 -10.04 2.99
CA GLY A 27 -10.92 -11.16 2.92
C GLY A 27 -9.55 -10.74 2.39
N ARG A 28 -8.67 -11.73 2.20
CA ARG A 28 -7.28 -11.53 1.77
C ARG A 28 -6.83 -12.60 0.77
N PRO A 29 -5.98 -12.25 -0.22
CA PRO A 29 -5.54 -10.89 -0.53
C PRO A 29 -6.69 -10.05 -1.10
N LEU A 30 -6.65 -8.74 -0.87
CA LEU A 30 -7.65 -7.80 -1.40
C LEU A 30 -6.99 -6.90 -2.45
N ARG A 31 -7.52 -6.90 -3.68
CA ARG A 31 -7.06 -6.01 -4.75
C ARG A 31 -7.89 -4.73 -4.75
N VAL A 32 -7.22 -3.59 -4.76
CA VAL A 32 -7.85 -2.27 -4.79
C VAL A 32 -7.26 -1.46 -5.94
N ALA A 33 -8.10 -1.12 -6.93
CA ALA A 33 -7.69 -0.26 -8.03
C ALA A 33 -7.50 1.18 -7.56
N LEU A 34 -6.41 1.82 -7.97
CA LEU A 34 -6.14 3.22 -7.70
C LEU A 34 -7.01 4.11 -8.62
N LEU A 35 -7.60 5.17 -8.07
CA LEU A 35 -8.57 6.00 -8.78
C LEU A 35 -7.89 7.03 -9.68
N GLN A 36 -6.83 7.65 -9.18
CA GLN A 36 -6.06 8.70 -9.87
C GLN A 36 -4.89 8.14 -10.68
N HIS A 37 -4.39 6.96 -10.32
CA HIS A 37 -3.31 6.27 -11.03
C HIS A 37 -3.84 5.07 -11.82
N ARG A 38 -4.50 5.34 -12.96
CA ARG A 38 -5.09 4.30 -13.81
C ARG A 38 -4.07 3.24 -14.21
N GLY A 39 -4.50 1.98 -14.19
CA GLY A 39 -3.65 0.83 -14.49
C GLY A 39 -2.88 0.31 -13.27
N LEU A 40 -2.79 1.09 -12.19
CA LEU A 40 -2.19 0.63 -10.95
C LEU A 40 -3.23 0.07 -9.98
N GLU A 41 -2.87 -1.04 -9.34
CA GLU A 41 -3.65 -1.64 -8.27
C GLU A 41 -2.76 -1.91 -7.05
N VAL A 42 -3.36 -1.84 -5.86
CA VAL A 42 -2.70 -2.26 -4.63
C VAL A 42 -3.32 -3.56 -4.14
N ILE A 43 -2.49 -4.60 -4.09
CA ILE A 43 -2.81 -5.89 -3.49
C ILE A 43 -2.47 -5.80 -2.00
N LEU A 44 -3.50 -5.73 -1.18
CA LEU A 44 -3.41 -5.68 0.27
C LEU A 44 -3.30 -7.09 0.85
N ASP A 45 -2.33 -7.28 1.73
CA ASP A 45 -2.23 -8.41 2.65
C ASP A 45 -1.84 -7.91 4.06
N LYS A 46 -1.85 -8.81 5.05
CA LYS A 46 -1.37 -8.51 6.41
C LYS A 46 0.11 -8.16 6.45
N ALA A 47 0.93 -8.82 5.62
CA ALA A 47 2.39 -8.66 5.67
C ALA A 47 2.92 -7.55 4.75
N MET A 48 2.22 -7.27 3.66
CA MET A 48 2.65 -6.31 2.64
C MET A 48 1.48 -5.74 1.86
N TRP A 49 1.62 -4.51 1.42
CA TRP A 49 0.74 -3.88 0.44
C TRP A 49 1.54 -3.67 -0.84
N LEU A 50 1.19 -4.38 -1.90
CA LEU A 50 1.94 -4.40 -3.17
C LEU A 50 1.23 -3.57 -4.22
N CYS A 51 1.86 -2.50 -4.68
CA CYS A 51 1.43 -1.78 -5.87
C CYS A 51 1.99 -2.47 -7.12
N VAL A 52 1.09 -2.84 -8.03
CA VAL A 52 1.41 -3.48 -9.31
C VAL A 52 0.86 -2.66 -10.46
N ASP A 53 1.50 -2.77 -11.61
CA ASP A 53 0.91 -2.37 -12.89
C ASP A 53 0.09 -3.53 -13.44
N SER A 54 -1.24 -3.43 -13.29
CA SER A 54 -2.20 -4.43 -13.76
C SER A 54 -2.28 -4.51 -15.28
N THR A 55 -1.78 -3.49 -16.00
CA THR A 55 -1.74 -3.47 -17.47
C THR A 55 -0.49 -4.16 -18.03
N ALA A 56 0.47 -4.47 -17.17
CA ALA A 56 1.73 -5.12 -17.50
C ALA A 56 1.95 -6.41 -16.69
N ASP A 57 0.99 -7.34 -16.74
CA ASP A 57 1.07 -8.67 -16.10
C ASP A 57 1.42 -8.61 -14.60
N ASP A 58 0.76 -7.71 -13.87
CA ASP A 58 1.00 -7.44 -12.45
C ASP A 58 2.47 -7.11 -12.12
N GLN A 59 3.17 -6.42 -13.03
CA GLN A 59 4.55 -6.00 -12.80
C GLN A 59 4.66 -5.20 -11.49
N PRO A 60 5.48 -5.65 -10.52
CA PRO A 60 5.65 -4.95 -9.26
C PRO A 60 6.26 -3.56 -9.45
N VAL A 61 5.58 -2.55 -8.90
CA VAL A 61 6.04 -1.16 -8.95
C VAL A 61 6.72 -0.80 -7.63
N MET A 62 6.00 -0.99 -6.51
CA MET A 62 6.50 -0.74 -5.17
C MET A 62 5.69 -1.50 -4.12
N ALA A 63 6.24 -1.69 -2.92
CA ALA A 63 5.52 -2.31 -1.81
C ALA A 63 5.77 -1.61 -0.48
N TRP A 64 4.72 -1.48 0.33
CA TRP A 64 4.83 -1.14 1.75
C TRP A 64 4.91 -2.43 2.57
N ARG A 65 5.96 -2.56 3.39
CA ARG A 65 6.29 -3.77 4.15
C ARG A 65 6.75 -3.43 5.56
N GLU A 66 6.97 -4.45 6.38
CA GLU A 66 7.56 -4.30 7.71
C GLU A 66 6.80 -3.34 8.63
N PHE A 67 5.46 -3.39 8.58
CA PHE A 67 4.59 -2.54 9.40
C PHE A 67 4.89 -2.71 10.89
N LYS A 68 5.28 -1.61 11.56
CA LYS A 68 5.58 -1.60 13.00
C LYS A 68 4.29 -1.48 13.82
N ILE A 69 3.55 -2.58 13.92
CA ILE A 69 2.20 -2.65 14.53
C ILE A 69 2.13 -3.46 15.84
N ARG A 70 3.20 -4.17 16.21
CA ARG A 70 3.22 -4.97 17.45
C ARG A 70 3.17 -4.06 18.68
N GLY A 71 2.33 -4.39 19.65
CA GLY A 71 2.18 -3.62 20.89
C GLY A 71 1.53 -2.25 20.71
N ARG A 72 0.97 -1.96 19.53
CA ARG A 72 0.40 -0.66 19.23
C ARG A 72 -0.95 -0.48 19.92
N ASN A 73 -1.03 0.52 20.79
CA ASN A 73 -2.26 0.97 21.48
C ASN A 73 -2.84 2.27 20.89
N ASN A 74 -2.07 2.97 20.03
CA ASN A 74 -2.46 4.28 19.48
C ASN A 74 -2.95 4.15 18.03
N LEU A 75 -4.26 4.03 17.82
CA LEU A 75 -4.85 3.87 16.48
C LEU A 75 -4.80 5.13 15.60
N HIS A 76 -4.58 6.31 16.18
CA HIS A 76 -4.59 7.60 15.49
C HIS A 76 -3.21 8.04 14.95
N LEU A 77 -2.12 7.42 15.39
CA LEU A 77 -0.76 7.78 14.95
C LEU A 77 -0.39 7.13 13.60
N PRO A 78 0.49 7.73 12.79
CA PRO A 78 0.99 7.08 11.58
C PRO A 78 1.69 5.74 11.86
N VAL A 79 1.73 4.87 10.86
CA VAL A 79 2.36 3.54 10.93
C VAL A 79 3.72 3.60 10.27
N ALA A 80 4.78 3.38 11.03
CA ALA A 80 6.10 3.22 10.45
C ALA A 80 6.19 1.89 9.67
N CYS A 81 6.83 1.95 8.51
CA CYS A 81 7.00 0.84 7.59
C CYS A 81 8.23 1.09 6.69
N GLU A 82 8.46 0.18 5.77
CA GLU A 82 9.43 0.35 4.69
C GLU A 82 8.73 0.43 3.36
N LEU A 83 9.21 1.31 2.48
CA LEU A 83 8.81 1.38 1.08
C LEU A 83 9.90 0.79 0.20
N TRP A 84 9.56 -0.30 -0.49
CA TRP A 84 10.44 -1.06 -1.37
C TRP A 84 10.08 -0.71 -2.82
N LEU A 85 11.02 -0.18 -3.60
CA LEU A 85 10.78 0.18 -5.01
C LEU A 85 11.33 -0.92 -5.92
N TYR A 86 10.51 -1.40 -6.85
CA TYR A 86 10.89 -2.43 -7.82
C TYR A 86 11.02 -1.88 -9.24
N HIS A 87 10.36 -0.75 -9.51
CA HIS A 87 10.37 -0.10 -10.81
C HIS A 87 11.04 1.28 -10.75
N SER A 88 11.74 1.69 -11.81
CA SER A 88 12.48 2.97 -11.89
C SER A 88 11.55 4.18 -11.75
N CYS A 89 10.35 4.10 -12.33
CA CYS A 89 9.33 5.16 -12.27
C CYS A 89 8.51 5.17 -10.96
N ALA A 90 8.75 4.25 -10.02
CA ALA A 90 7.99 4.19 -8.77
C ALA A 90 8.11 5.47 -7.92
N GLY A 91 9.23 6.20 -8.09
CA GLY A 91 9.45 7.50 -7.44
C GLY A 91 8.43 8.58 -7.83
N LEU A 92 7.76 8.45 -8.99
CA LEU A 92 6.76 9.42 -9.45
C LEU A 92 5.43 9.29 -8.69
N ILE A 93 5.12 8.10 -8.18
CA ILE A 93 3.82 7.78 -7.56
C ILE A 93 3.91 7.54 -6.06
N MET A 94 5.10 7.35 -5.49
CA MET A 94 5.29 7.05 -4.06
C MET A 94 4.80 8.13 -3.09
N GLY A 95 4.58 9.35 -3.61
CA GLY A 95 4.03 10.48 -2.85
C GLY A 95 2.51 10.45 -2.74
N SER A 96 1.81 9.93 -3.76
CA SER A 96 0.36 10.07 -3.94
C SER A 96 -0.41 8.75 -3.88
N ALA A 97 0.25 7.60 -4.08
CA ALA A 97 -0.43 6.31 -4.19
C ALA A 97 -1.16 5.88 -2.90
N LEU A 98 -0.67 6.26 -1.72
CA LEU A 98 -1.36 5.98 -0.45
C LEU A 98 -2.62 6.83 -0.26
N ASP A 99 -2.59 8.08 -0.71
CA ASP A 99 -3.75 8.98 -0.64
C ASP A 99 -4.84 8.53 -1.61
N ASP A 100 -4.44 8.04 -2.77
CA ASP A 100 -5.34 7.45 -3.76
C ASP A 100 -5.93 6.12 -3.26
N LEU A 101 -5.11 5.26 -2.65
CA LEU A 101 -5.57 4.05 -1.98
C LEU A 101 -6.57 4.35 -0.87
N GLU A 102 -6.32 5.39 -0.06
CA GLU A 102 -7.24 5.81 1.00
C GLU A 102 -8.61 6.18 0.42
N GLN A 103 -8.65 6.97 -0.64
CA GLN A 103 -9.89 7.34 -1.34
C GLN A 103 -10.59 6.14 -1.98
N ALA A 104 -9.85 5.17 -2.52
CA ALA A 104 -10.41 3.95 -3.07
C ALA A 104 -11.08 3.11 -1.97
N LEU A 105 -10.42 2.95 -0.83
CA LEU A 105 -10.93 2.22 0.34
C LEU A 105 -12.14 2.91 1.01
N GLU A 106 -12.28 4.22 0.89
CA GLU A 106 -13.48 4.94 1.37
C GLU A 106 -14.75 4.58 0.61
N LYS A 107 -14.62 4.18 -0.65
CA LYS A 107 -15.75 3.90 -1.54
C LYS A 107 -16.18 2.43 -1.55
N MET A 108 -15.50 1.58 -0.78
CA MET A 108 -15.80 0.15 -0.61
C MET A 108 -16.68 -0.11 0.61
#